data_AF-A0A365YJH8-F1
#
_entry.id   AF-A0A365YJH8-F1
#
_cell.length_a   1.000
_cell.length_b   1.000
_cell.length_c   1.000
_cell.angle_alpha   90.00
_cell.angle_beta   90.00
_cell.angle_gamma   90.00
#
_symmetry.space_group_name_H-M   'P 1'
#
loop_
_entity.id
_entity.type
_entity.pdbx_description
1 polymer ?
#
loop_
_entity_poly.entity_id
_entity_poly.type
_entity_poly.pdbx_seq_one_letter_code
_entity_poly.pdbx_strand_id
1 'polypeptide(L)' 'MNTDQQPEPPSPPHLDREKVVELVSYAERNVLLLQWEERELRRLNRDSSDLLPIIQGWEFMSIALRESYDLEETDFPR' A
#
# COMPACT_ATOMS: atom_id res chain seq x y z
N MET A 1 41.73 3.35 -3.21
CA MET A 1 40.51 2.73 -2.67
C MET A 1 39.36 3.48 -3.28
N ASN A 2 38.71 2.93 -4.30
CA ASN A 2 37.44 3.46 -4.78
C ASN A 2 36.39 2.95 -3.80
N THR A 3 35.83 3.84 -3.00
CA THR A 3 34.61 3.59 -2.24
C THR A 3 33.54 3.18 -3.24
N ASP A 4 33.02 1.96 -3.10
CA ASP A 4 31.81 1.51 -3.76
C ASP A 4 30.68 2.49 -3.39
N GLN A 5 30.46 3.50 -4.23
CA GLN A 5 29.34 4.42 -4.07
C GLN A 5 28.08 3.64 -4.44
N GLN A 6 27.40 3.11 -3.43
CA GLN A 6 26.05 2.59 -3.59
C GLN A 6 25.18 3.72 -4.17
N PRO A 7 24.43 3.49 -5.26
CA PRO A 7 23.58 4.52 -5.83
C PRO A 7 22.54 4.96 -4.79
N GLU A 8 22.35 6.28 -4.67
CA GLU A 8 21.25 6.80 -3.87
C GLU A 8 19.92 6.32 -4.45
N PRO A 9 18.96 5.89 -3.60
CA PRO A 9 17.64 5.53 -4.08
C PRO A 9 16.99 6.75 -4.77
N PRO A 10 16.20 6.52 -5.83
CA PRO A 10 15.51 7.60 -6.50
C PRO A 10 14.57 8.30 -5.52
N SER A 11 14.56 9.63 -5.53
CA SER A 11 13.53 10.39 -4.83
C SER A 11 12.17 10.16 -5.50
N PRO A 12 11.07 10.05 -4.73
CA PRO A 12 9.74 9.93 -5.32
C PRO A 12 9.38 11.20 -6.12
N PRO A 13 8.45 11.09 -7.09
CA PRO A 13 7.97 12.26 -7.82
C PRO A 13 7.26 13.23 -6.87
N HIS A 14 7.35 14.52 -7.15
CA HIS A 14 6.64 15.53 -6.36
C HIS A 14 5.13 15.39 -6.58
N LEU A 15 4.40 15.15 -5.49
CA LEU A 15 2.94 15.07 -5.43
C LEU A 15 2.45 15.92 -4.26
N ASP A 16 1.28 16.53 -4.41
CA ASP A 16 0.61 17.22 -3.31
C ASP A 16 0.33 16.23 -2.18
N ARG A 17 0.62 16.61 -0.93
CA ARG A 17 0.46 15.74 0.25
C ARG A 17 -0.93 15.13 0.35
N GLU A 18 -1.97 15.94 0.10
CA GLU A 18 -3.37 15.50 0.07
C GLU A 18 -3.61 14.37 -0.94
N LYS A 19 -2.96 14.41 -2.11
CA LYS A 19 -3.09 13.36 -3.13
C LYS A 19 -2.41 12.07 -2.74
N VAL A 20 -1.29 12.14 -2.03
CA VAL A 20 -0.64 10.93 -1.50
C VAL A 20 -1.53 10.31 -0.41
N VAL A 21 -2.10 11.13 0.48
CA VAL A 21 -3.08 10.67 1.49
C VAL A 21 -4.29 10.01 0.84
N GLU A 22 -4.85 10.59 -0.23
CA GLU A 22 -5.94 9.98 -1.00
C GLU A 22 -5.53 8.61 -1.60
N LEU A 23 -4.34 8.49 -2.17
CA LEU A 23 -3.83 7.25 -2.76
C LEU A 23 -3.60 6.15 -1.72
N VAL A 24 -3.00 6.50 -0.58
CA VAL A 24 -2.83 5.58 0.55
C VAL A 24 -4.19 5.12 1.07
N SER A 25 -5.11 6.06 1.30
CA SER A 25 -6.49 5.77 1.74
C SER A 25 -7.22 4.87 0.74
N TYR A 26 -7.02 5.08 -0.55
CA TYR A 26 -7.59 4.25 -1.61
C TYR A 26 -7.03 2.82 -1.57
N ALA A 27 -5.71 2.66 -1.41
CA ALA A 27 -5.07 1.36 -1.27
C ALA A 27 -5.61 0.59 -0.04
N GLU A 28 -5.69 1.24 1.11
CA GLU A 28 -6.22 0.64 2.35
C GLU A 28 -7.69 0.22 2.23
N ARG A 29 -8.52 1.02 1.56
CA ARG A 29 -9.91 0.64 1.27
C ARG A 29 -10.01 -0.60 0.38
N ASN A 30 -9.10 -0.76 -0.59
CA ASN A 30 -9.04 -1.97 -1.41
C ASN A 30 -8.63 -3.19 -0.58
N VAL A 31 -7.67 -3.06 0.34
CA VAL A 31 -7.32 -4.14 1.28
C VAL A 31 -8.55 -4.59 2.06
N LEU A 32 -9.29 -3.66 2.67
CA LEU A 32 -10.47 -3.98 3.47
C LEU A 32 -11.57 -4.67 2.64
N LEU A 33 -11.80 -4.18 1.41
CA LEU A 33 -12.78 -4.77 0.49
C LEU A 33 -12.39 -6.20 0.10
N LEU A 34 -11.15 -6.41 -0.32
CA LEU A 34 -10.67 -7.72 -0.76
C LEU A 34 -10.58 -8.72 0.39
N GLN A 35 -10.18 -8.29 1.58
CA GLN A 35 -10.23 -9.13 2.79
C GLN A 35 -11.67 -9.54 3.13
N TRP A 36 -12.66 -8.66 2.89
CA TRP A 36 -14.07 -9.04 3.05
C TRP A 36 -14.50 -10.06 2.00
N GLU A 37 -14.13 -9.87 0.73
CA GLU A 37 -14.45 -10.82 -0.35
C GLU A 37 -13.81 -12.19 -0.11
N GLU A 38 -12.56 -12.21 0.32
CA GLU A 38 -11.81 -13.41 0.71
C GLU A 38 -12.54 -14.20 1.79
N ARG A 39 -13.05 -13.51 2.83
CA ARG A 39 -13.84 -14.14 3.90
C ARG A 39 -15.15 -14.71 3.38
N GLU A 40 -15.85 -14.01 2.49
CA GLU A 40 -17.10 -14.50 1.90
C GLU A 40 -16.87 -15.73 1.01
N LEU A 41 -15.81 -15.74 0.19
CA LEU A 41 -15.45 -16.90 -0.61
C LEU A 41 -15.12 -18.12 0.27
N ARG A 42 -14.34 -17.93 1.33
CA ARG A 42 -14.08 -18.98 2.33
C ARG A 42 -15.36 -19.51 2.96
N ARG A 43 -16.28 -18.61 3.35
CA ARG A 43 -17.58 -18.99 3.93
C ARG A 43 -18.43 -19.83 2.98
N LEU A 44 -18.27 -19.62 1.67
CA LEU A 44 -18.95 -20.35 0.61
C LEU A 44 -18.19 -21.60 0.14
N ASN A 45 -17.08 -21.98 0.78
CA ASN A 45 -16.16 -23.05 0.33
C ASN A 45 -15.71 -22.86 -1.13
N ARG A 46 -15.46 -21.61 -1.53
CA ARG A 46 -14.90 -21.25 -2.83
C ARG A 46 -13.42 -20.93 -2.69
N ASP A 47 -12.69 -21.14 -3.78
CA ASP A 47 -11.28 -20.78 -3.84
C ASP A 47 -11.10 -19.26 -3.78
N SER A 48 -10.19 -18.81 -2.93
CA SER A 48 -9.80 -17.42 -2.73
C SER A 48 -8.27 -17.23 -2.83
N SER A 49 -7.54 -18.25 -3.29
CA SER A 49 -6.08 -18.28 -3.29
C SER A 49 -5.45 -17.12 -4.07
N ASP A 50 -6.08 -16.69 -5.17
CA ASP A 50 -5.64 -15.56 -5.99
C ASP A 50 -5.80 -14.19 -5.29
N LEU A 51 -6.70 -14.07 -4.30
CA LEU A 51 -6.92 -12.79 -3.61
C LEU A 51 -5.81 -12.46 -2.62
N LEU A 52 -5.18 -13.46 -2.00
CA LEU A 52 -4.11 -13.24 -1.01
C LEU A 52 -2.93 -12.43 -1.57
N PRO A 53 -2.31 -12.77 -2.72
CA PRO A 53 -1.21 -11.98 -3.26
C PRO A 53 -1.67 -10.57 -3.69
N ILE A 54 -2.93 -10.40 -4.11
CA ILE A 54 -3.48 -9.08 -4.46
C ILE A 54 -3.63 -8.21 -3.20
N ILE A 55 -4.16 -8.76 -2.11
CA ILE A 55 -4.26 -8.09 -0.81
C ILE A 55 -2.89 -7.64 -0.35
N GLN A 56 -1.90 -8.55 -0.37
CA GLN A 56 -0.52 -8.25 0.01
C GLN A 56 0.10 -7.15 -0.86
N GLY A 57 -0.20 -7.14 -2.16
CA GLY A 57 0.23 -6.08 -3.07
C GLY A 57 -0.33 -4.71 -2.67
N TRP A 58 -1.61 -4.63 -2.34
CA TRP A 58 -2.23 -3.38 -1.88
C TRP A 58 -1.69 -2.91 -0.52
N GLU A 59 -1.48 -3.83 0.43
CA GLU A 59 -0.84 -3.54 1.73
C GLU A 59 0.58 -3.02 1.54
N PHE A 60 1.36 -3.66 0.66
CA PHE A 60 2.70 -3.19 0.33
C PHE A 60 2.65 -1.78 -0.27
N MET A 61 1.74 -1.52 -1.21
CA MET A 61 1.61 -0.22 -1.85
C MET A 61 1.23 0.90 -0.88
N SER A 62 0.31 0.65 0.07
CA SER A 62 -0.07 1.67 1.05
C SER A 62 1.11 2.04 1.95
N ILE A 63 1.88 1.04 2.42
CA ILE A 63 3.08 1.25 3.23
C ILE A 63 4.15 1.99 2.41
N ALA A 64 4.46 1.51 1.21
CA ALA A 64 5.50 2.10 0.37
C ALA A 64 5.21 3.58 0.07
N LEU A 65 3.95 3.94 -0.17
CA LEU A 65 3.54 5.33 -0.38
C LEU A 65 3.65 6.17 0.90
N ARG A 66 3.20 5.66 2.06
CA ARG A 66 3.34 6.37 3.35
C ARG A 66 4.81 6.69 3.65
N GLU A 67 5.68 5.68 3.53
CA GLU A 67 7.11 5.80 3.81
C GLU A 67 7.84 6.69 2.81
N SER A 68 7.50 6.59 1.50
CA SER A 68 8.19 7.39 0.48
C SER A 68 7.92 8.89 0.63
N TYR A 69 6.76 9.28 1.19
CA TYR A 69 6.32 10.67 1.29
C TYR A 69 6.31 11.21 2.73
N ASP A 70 6.90 10.49 3.68
CA ASP A 70 6.97 10.86 5.10
C ASP A 70 5.59 11.27 5.65
N LEU A 71 4.57 10.44 5.40
CA LEU A 71 3.22 10.65 5.93
C LEU A 71 3.14 10.15 7.38
N GLU A 72 2.51 10.96 8.23
CA GLU A 72 2.24 10.65 9.63
C GLU A 72 0.78 10.24 9.81
N GLU A 73 0.48 9.58 10.94
CA GLU A 73 -0.91 9.20 11.27
C GLU A 73 -1.85 10.41 11.39
N THR A 74 -1.31 11.59 11.69
CA THR A 74 -2.04 12.86 11.77
C THR A 74 -2.54 13.35 10.40
N ASP A 75 -2.00 12.83 9.30
CA ASP A 75 -2.41 13.18 7.94
C ASP A 75 -3.72 12.50 7.50
N PHE A 76 -4.20 11.50 8.25
CA PHE A 76 -5.39 10.72 7.91
C PHE A 76 -6.59 11.11 8.79
N PRO A 77 -7.66 11.71 8.21
CA PRO A 77 -8.87 12.01 8.96
C PRO A 77 -9.57 10.71 9.38
N ARG A 78 -9.93 10.62 10.66
CA ARG A 78 -10.67 9.48 11.23
C ARG A 78 -12.09 9.35 10.69
#